data_AF-A0A1Q7QXI7-F1
#
_entry.id   AF-A0A1Q7QXI7-F1
#
_cell.length_a   1.000
_cell.length_b   1.000
_cell.length_c   1.000
_cell.angle_alpha   90.00
_cell.angle_beta   90.00
_cell.angle_gamma   90.00
#
_symmetry.space_group_name_H-M   'P 1'
#
loop_
_entity.id
_entity.type
_entity.pdbx_description
1 polymer ?
#
loop_
_entity_poly.entity_id
_entity_poly.type
_entity_poly.pdbx_seq_one_letter_code
_entity_poly.pdbx_strand_id
1 'polypeptide(L)'
;MDTCNLCSLEFLLPIGLYDAERIQGAVTVRLGAHGEGYDSLGKGFYSVTDRLALFDAGGPFGNPTNDSRRTAIVDSTERCLMVIFGPGSYSAARMEAHVQAADARLRAFAHTTRVETAVLGGL
;
A
#
# COMPACT_ATOMS: atom_id res chain seq x y z
N MET A 1 6.16 -9.11 5.51
CA MET A 1 6.63 -7.78 5.98
C MET A 1 8.03 -7.47 5.52
N ASP A 2 9.04 -8.30 5.81
CA ASP A 2 10.45 -7.97 5.53
C ASP A 2 10.78 -7.75 4.06
N THR A 3 10.13 -8.48 3.13
CA THR A 3 10.27 -8.24 1.69
C THR A 3 9.83 -6.82 1.29
N CYS A 4 8.79 -6.27 1.93
CA CYS A 4 8.36 -4.89 1.70
C CYS A 4 9.37 -3.89 2.26
N ASN A 5 9.92 -4.16 3.45
CA ASN A 5 10.97 -3.32 4.04
C ASN A 5 12.24 -3.31 3.16
N LEU A 6 12.64 -4.47 2.64
CA LEU A 6 13.75 -4.59 1.68
C LEU A 6 13.48 -3.74 0.43
N CYS A 7 12.31 -3.88 -0.19
CA CYS A 7 11.93 -3.07 -1.35
C CYS A 7 11.94 -1.57 -1.03
N SER A 8 11.45 -1.16 0.15
CA SER A 8 11.43 0.25 0.55
C SER A 8 12.85 0.82 0.69
N LEU A 9 13.78 0.04 1.24
CA LEU A 9 15.20 0.42 1.32
C LEU A 9 15.87 0.52 -0.04
N GLU A 10 15.57 -0.39 -0.96
CA GLU A 10 16.17 -0.38 -2.30
C GLU A 10 15.60 0.73 -3.19
N PHE A 11 14.29 1.00 -3.09
CA PHE A 11 13.61 1.94 -3.96
C PHE A 11 13.63 3.36 -3.39
N LEU A 12 13.87 3.48 -2.08
CA LEU A 12 13.72 4.71 -1.30
C LEU A 12 12.31 5.31 -1.42
N LEU A 13 11.31 4.43 -1.50
CA LEU A 13 9.89 4.78 -1.62
C LEU A 13 9.09 4.19 -0.45
N PRO A 14 8.04 4.88 0.03
CA PRO A 14 7.10 4.30 0.98
C PRO A 14 6.33 3.15 0.33
N ILE A 15 6.19 2.05 1.08
CA ILE A 15 5.47 0.86 0.65
C ILE A 15 4.51 0.44 1.76
N GLY A 16 3.23 0.34 1.42
CA GLY A 16 2.20 -0.25 2.28
C GLY A 16 1.92 -1.69 1.89
N LEU A 17 1.58 -2.53 2.88
CA LEU A 17 1.16 -3.91 2.65
C LEU A 17 -0.11 -4.19 3.45
N TYR A 18 -1.18 -4.56 2.74
CA TYR A 18 -2.52 -4.67 3.29
C TYR A 18 -3.10 -6.06 3.06
N ASP A 19 -3.85 -6.57 4.04
CA ASP A 19 -4.63 -7.79 3.87
C ASP A 19 -5.80 -7.50 2.93
N ALA A 20 -5.77 -8.12 1.75
CA ALA A 20 -6.74 -7.88 0.70
C ALA A 20 -8.14 -8.39 1.07
N GLU A 21 -8.25 -9.39 1.97
CA GLU A 21 -9.54 -9.91 2.44
C GLU A 21 -10.27 -8.95 3.36
N ARG A 22 -9.54 -7.98 3.91
CA ARG A 22 -10.08 -7.00 4.87
C ARG A 22 -10.43 -5.68 4.20
N ILE A 23 -10.15 -5.56 2.90
CA ILE A 23 -10.52 -4.43 2.04
C ILE A 23 -11.94 -4.66 1.51
N GLN A 24 -12.78 -3.64 1.63
CA GLN A 24 -14.20 -3.71 1.29
C GLN A 24 -14.48 -3.03 -0.05
N GLY A 25 -14.64 -3.81 -1.10
CA GLY A 25 -14.97 -3.30 -2.44
C GLY A 25 -13.77 -2.63 -3.13
N ALA A 26 -14.05 -1.61 -3.94
CA ALA A 26 -13.02 -0.95 -4.74
C ALA A 26 -12.11 -0.05 -3.90
N VAL A 27 -10.80 -0.12 -4.18
CA VAL A 27 -9.82 0.79 -3.60
C VAL A 27 -9.79 2.08 -4.41
N THR A 28 -9.87 3.22 -3.73
CA THR A 28 -9.72 4.55 -4.32
C THR A 28 -8.60 5.31 -3.62
N VAL A 29 -7.97 6.23 -4.34
CA VAL A 29 -6.90 7.08 -3.81
C VAL A 29 -7.34 8.53 -3.93
N ARG A 30 -7.38 9.25 -2.81
CA ARG A 30 -7.78 10.67 -2.77
C ARG A 30 -7.22 11.35 -1.52
N LEU A 31 -7.39 12.67 -1.44
CA LEU A 31 -7.17 13.41 -0.20
C LEU A 31 -8.28 13.10 0.81
N GLY A 32 -7.92 12.99 2.07
CA GLY A 32 -8.88 12.85 3.16
C GLY A 32 -9.57 14.16 3.50
N ALA A 33 -10.86 14.07 3.80
CA ALA A 33 -11.68 15.18 4.28
C ALA A 33 -11.55 15.35 5.80
N HIS A 34 -12.01 16.50 6.30
CA HIS A 34 -12.03 16.76 7.74
C HIS A 34 -12.84 15.70 8.49
N GLY A 35 -12.23 15.13 9.54
CA GLY A 35 -12.84 14.09 10.38
C GLY A 35 -12.58 12.67 9.89
N GLU A 36 -11.98 12.48 8.72
CA GLU A 36 -11.58 11.15 8.25
C GLU A 36 -10.26 10.71 8.89
N GLY A 37 -10.20 9.42 9.26
CA GLY A 37 -9.03 8.81 9.87
C GLY A 37 -9.31 7.37 10.29
N TYR A 38 -8.30 6.74 10.89
CA TYR A 38 -8.38 5.36 11.36
C TYR A 38 -7.45 5.11 12.53
N ASP A 39 -7.70 4.04 13.28
CA ASP A 39 -6.74 3.53 14.24
C ASP A 39 -5.53 2.93 13.53
N SER A 40 -4.39 3.56 13.75
CA SER A 40 -3.12 3.22 13.13
C SER A 40 -2.47 1.99 13.78
N LEU A 41 -1.57 1.37 13.03
CA LEU A 41 -0.61 0.39 13.56
C LEU A 41 0.36 1.09 14.54
N GLY A 42 -0.04 1.15 15.81
CA GLY A 42 0.82 1.49 16.94
C GLY A 42 0.79 2.94 17.43
N LYS A 43 0.03 3.85 16.80
CA LYS A 43 0.03 5.28 17.19
C LYS A 43 -1.35 5.85 17.57
N GLY A 44 -2.35 4.98 17.77
CA GLY A 44 -3.73 5.38 18.05
C GLY A 44 -4.39 5.97 16.81
N PHE A 45 -5.33 6.89 16.99
CA PHE A 45 -6.05 7.51 15.87
C PHE A 45 -5.11 8.34 14.98
N TYR A 46 -5.19 8.11 13.67
CA TYR A 46 -4.46 8.84 12.65
C TYR A 46 -5.44 9.56 11.72
N SER A 47 -5.38 10.89 11.71
CA SER A 47 -6.16 11.72 10.79
C SER A 47 -5.55 11.75 9.40
N VAL A 48 -6.38 11.59 8.37
CA VAL A 48 -5.97 11.69 6.97
C VAL A 48 -6.43 13.00 6.30
N THR A 49 -6.89 13.98 7.08
CA THR A 49 -7.28 15.30 6.55
C THR A 49 -6.15 15.91 5.73
N ASP A 50 -6.47 16.31 4.49
CA ASP A 50 -5.54 16.89 3.51
C ASP A 50 -4.31 16.02 3.19
N ARG A 51 -4.41 14.70 3.42
CA ARG A 51 -3.37 13.72 3.12
C ARG A 51 -3.88 12.73 2.07
N LEU A 52 -2.98 12.34 1.16
CA LEU A 52 -3.26 11.25 0.23
C LEU A 52 -3.44 9.96 1.04
N ALA A 53 -4.56 9.28 0.84
CA ALA A 53 -4.85 8.01 1.51
C ALA A 53 -5.59 7.05 0.56
N LEU A 54 -5.50 5.78 0.89
CA LEU A 54 -6.25 4.68 0.29
C LEU A 54 -7.58 4.54 1.05
N PHE A 55 -8.66 4.42 0.29
CA PHE A 55 -10.02 4.26 0.80
C PHE A 55 -10.67 3.04 0.17
N ASP A 56 -11.50 2.36 0.95
CA ASP A 56 -12.45 1.37 0.47
C ASP A 56 -13.86 1.77 0.96
N ALA A 57 -14.85 0.87 0.85
CA ALA A 57 -16.21 1.14 1.32
C ALA A 57 -16.33 1.38 2.84
N GLY A 58 -15.36 0.92 3.63
CA GLY A 58 -15.28 1.12 5.07
C GLY A 58 -14.51 2.38 5.49
N GLY A 59 -14.03 3.19 4.54
CA GLY A 59 -13.28 4.43 4.79
C GLY A 59 -11.77 4.29 4.58
N PRO A 60 -10.96 5.23 5.10
CA PRO A 60 -9.52 5.22 4.87
C PRO A 60 -8.86 4.02 5.57
N PHE A 61 -7.83 3.45 4.95
CA PHE A 61 -7.11 2.30 5.52
C PHE A 61 -5.59 2.32 5.38
N GLY A 62 -5.03 3.19 4.55
CA GLY A 62 -3.60 3.26 4.33
C GLY A 62 -3.16 4.60 3.77
N ASN A 63 -1.91 4.97 3.99
CA ASN A 63 -1.29 6.15 3.38
C ASN A 63 0.24 5.98 3.33
N PRO A 64 1.00 6.86 2.66
CA PRO A 64 2.46 6.75 2.54
C PRO A 64 3.26 6.79 3.85
N THR A 65 2.61 6.97 5.02
CA THR A 65 3.25 7.17 6.32
C THR A 65 2.77 6.19 7.39
N ASN A 66 1.51 5.78 7.39
CA ASN A 66 0.94 4.95 8.44
C ASN A 66 -0.25 4.15 7.93
N ASP A 67 -0.34 2.88 8.32
CA ASP A 67 -1.40 1.97 7.89
C ASP A 67 -2.41 1.73 9.02
N SER A 68 -3.64 1.40 8.64
CA SER A 68 -4.71 1.07 9.58
C SER A 68 -4.54 -0.32 10.17
N ARG A 69 -4.95 -0.50 11.43
CA ARG A 69 -5.17 -1.82 12.04
C ARG A 69 -6.21 -2.63 11.29
N ARG A 70 -7.17 -1.99 10.63
CA ARG A 70 -8.31 -2.66 9.99
C ARG A 70 -7.89 -3.59 8.88
N THR A 71 -6.86 -3.22 8.11
CA THR A 71 -6.36 -3.95 6.93
C THR A 71 -4.93 -4.43 7.12
N ALA A 72 -4.48 -4.57 8.37
CA ALA A 72 -3.14 -5.01 8.68
C ALA A 72 -2.92 -6.48 8.30
N ILE A 73 -1.72 -6.79 7.79
CA ILE A 73 -1.28 -8.17 7.61
C ILE A 73 -1.18 -8.88 8.95
N VAL A 74 -1.75 -10.07 9.01
CA VAL A 74 -1.65 -11.04 10.11
C VAL A 74 -1.13 -12.38 9.59
N ASP A 75 -0.75 -13.29 10.50
CA ASP A 75 -0.19 -14.60 10.14
C ASP A 75 -1.10 -15.44 9.24
N SER A 76 -2.42 -15.26 9.33
CA SER A 76 -3.41 -15.94 8.48
C SER A 76 -3.69 -15.24 7.14
N THR A 77 -2.93 -14.20 6.78
CA THR A 77 -3.18 -13.48 5.53
C THR A 77 -2.71 -14.31 4.34
N GLU A 78 -3.62 -14.63 3.43
CA GLU A 78 -3.30 -15.38 2.20
C GLU A 78 -3.24 -14.49 0.96
N ARG A 79 -3.92 -13.33 0.97
CA ARG A 79 -3.97 -12.38 -0.13
C ARG A 79 -3.60 -11.00 0.37
N CYS A 80 -2.67 -10.35 -0.34
CA CYS A 80 -2.20 -9.03 0.04
C CYS A 80 -2.23 -8.05 -1.12
N LEU A 81 -2.44 -6.78 -0.79
CA LEU A 81 -2.24 -5.65 -1.68
C LEU A 81 -0.97 -4.92 -1.23
N MET A 82 0.05 -4.92 -2.09
CA MET A 82 1.27 -4.11 -1.90
C MET A 82 1.13 -2.82 -2.70
N VAL A 83 1.31 -1.67 -2.05
CA VAL A 83 1.21 -0.36 -2.69
C VAL A 83 2.54 0.38 -2.58
N ILE A 84 3.12 0.74 -3.71
CA ILE A 84 4.35 1.54 -3.79
C ILE A 84 3.96 2.98 -4.11
N PHE A 85 4.22 3.91 -3.19
CA PHE A 85 3.92 5.32 -3.38
C PHE A 85 5.11 6.04 -4.04
N GLY A 86 4.94 6.48 -5.29
CA GLY A 86 5.94 7.24 -6.02
C GLY A 86 5.64 8.75 -6.07
N PRO A 87 6.66 9.61 -6.23
CA PRO A 87 6.44 11.01 -6.59
C PRO A 87 5.66 11.14 -7.89
N GLY A 88 4.75 12.11 -7.99
CA GLY A 88 3.96 12.36 -9.21
C GLY A 88 4.79 12.76 -10.43
N SER A 89 6.06 13.11 -10.25
CA SER A 89 7.02 13.39 -11.32
C SER A 89 7.68 12.14 -11.91
N TYR A 90 7.46 10.95 -11.34
CA TYR A 90 8.00 9.71 -11.89
C TYR A 90 7.15 9.27 -13.08
N SER A 91 7.81 8.81 -14.14
CA SER A 91 7.12 8.21 -15.29
C SER A 91 6.49 6.87 -14.92
N ALA A 92 5.46 6.48 -15.66
CA ALA A 92 4.84 5.17 -15.50
C ALA A 92 5.87 4.05 -15.64
N ALA A 93 6.74 4.11 -16.65
CA ALA A 93 7.81 3.14 -16.88
C ALA A 93 8.77 2.98 -15.69
N ARG A 94 9.07 4.08 -14.97
CA ARG A 94 9.88 4.00 -13.75
C ARG A 94 9.15 3.27 -12.63
N MET A 95 7.87 3.54 -12.44
CA MET A 95 7.06 2.85 -11.44
C MET A 95 6.86 1.37 -11.80
N GLU A 96 6.67 1.05 -13.08
CA GLU A 96 6.61 -0.33 -13.58
C GLU A 96 7.89 -1.11 -13.23
N ALA A 97 9.07 -0.49 -13.41
CA ALA A 97 10.33 -1.12 -13.03
C ALA A 97 10.41 -1.47 -11.52
N HIS A 98 9.92 -0.59 -10.64
CA HIS A 98 9.83 -0.86 -9.21
C HIS A 98 8.85 -2.00 -8.89
N VAL A 99 7.70 -2.04 -9.59
CA VAL A 99 6.72 -3.11 -9.43
C VAL A 99 7.28 -4.47 -9.88
N GLN A 100 7.98 -4.52 -11.01
CA GLN A 100 8.65 -5.75 -11.47
C GLN A 100 9.74 -6.21 -10.51
N ALA A 101 10.53 -5.27 -9.98
CA ALA A 101 11.54 -5.59 -8.97
C ALA A 101 10.91 -6.15 -7.69
N ALA A 102 9.79 -5.57 -7.23
CA ALA A 102 9.03 -6.06 -6.07
C ALA A 102 8.45 -7.46 -6.31
N ASP A 103 7.85 -7.73 -7.47
CA ASP A 103 7.34 -9.06 -7.82
C ASP A 103 8.46 -10.10 -7.75
N ALA A 104 9.63 -9.81 -8.33
CA ALA A 104 10.78 -10.71 -8.27
C ALA A 104 11.20 -11.04 -6.81
N ARG A 105 11.14 -10.07 -5.89
CA ARG A 105 11.47 -10.28 -4.47
C ARG A 105 10.39 -11.05 -3.73
N LEU A 106 9.13 -10.80 -4.03
CA LEU A 106 8.01 -11.56 -3.48
C LEU A 106 8.08 -13.03 -3.91
N ARG A 107 8.41 -13.30 -5.18
CA ARG A 107 8.61 -14.68 -5.65
C ARG A 107 9.80 -15.37 -4.99
N ALA A 108 10.89 -14.63 -4.78
CA ALA A 108 12.10 -15.16 -4.17
C ALA A 108 11.91 -15.51 -2.69
N PHE A 109 11.17 -14.68 -1.93
CA PHE A 109 11.16 -14.76 -0.46
C PHE A 109 9.81 -15.11 0.15
N ALA A 110 8.71 -14.93 -0.57
CA ALA A 110 7.34 -15.14 -0.08
C ALA A 110 6.56 -16.19 -0.88
N HIS A 111 7.20 -16.87 -1.83
CA HIS A 111 6.63 -17.96 -2.64
C HIS A 111 5.27 -17.61 -3.27
N THR A 112 5.10 -16.37 -3.73
CA THR A 112 3.85 -15.90 -4.33
C THR A 112 3.52 -16.65 -5.62
N THR A 113 2.28 -17.13 -5.72
CA THR A 113 1.81 -17.94 -6.86
C THR A 113 1.10 -17.10 -7.92
N ARG A 114 0.36 -16.07 -7.51
CA ARG A 114 -0.36 -15.15 -8.39
C ARG A 114 -0.05 -13.72 -8.01
N VAL A 115 0.35 -12.93 -8.99
CA VAL A 115 0.62 -11.50 -8.84
C VAL A 115 -0.03 -10.76 -10.01
N GLU A 116 -0.83 -9.77 -9.68
CA GLU A 116 -1.43 -8.83 -10.62
C GLU A 116 -0.87 -7.45 -10.31
N THR A 117 -0.59 -6.67 -11.34
CA THR A 117 0.09 -5.39 -11.21
C THR A 117 -0.63 -4.31 -11.99
N ALA A 118 -0.60 -3.09 -11.43
CA ALA A 118 -1.10 -1.90 -12.08
C ALA A 118 -0.27 -0.70 -11.62
N VAL A 119 -0.08 0.27 -12.52
CA VAL A 119 0.52 1.57 -12.21
C VAL A 119 -0.54 2.64 -12.48
N LEU A 120 -0.73 3.53 -11.51
CA LEU A 120 -1.65 4.65 -11.60
C LEU A 120 -0.86 5.94 -11.74
N GLY A 121 -1.17 6.74 -12.77
CA GLY A 121 -0.45 7.97 -13.08
C GLY A 121 0.82 7.74 -13.90
N GLY A 122 1.73 8.73 -13.84
CA GLY A 122 2.87 8.84 -14.76
C GLY A 122 2.47 9.60 -16.03
N LEU A 123 3.24 10.65 -16.36
CA LEU A 123 3.17 11.35 -17.64
C LEU A 123 3.88 10.56 -18.73
#